data_AF-A0A081GJ54-F1
#
_entry.id   AF-A0A081GJ54-F1
#
_cell.length_a   1.000
_cell.length_b   1.000
_cell.length_c   1.000
_cell.angle_alpha   90.00
_cell.angle_beta   90.00
_cell.angle_gamma   90.00
#
_symmetry.space_group_name_H-M   'P 1'
#
loop_
_entity.id
_entity.type
_entity.pdbx_description
1 polymer ?
#
loop_
_entity_poly.entity_id
_entity_poly.type
_entity_poly.pdbx_seq_one_letter_code
_entity_poly.pdbx_strand_id
1 'polypeptide(L)'
;MAIIEEPTIDNFDDIDGLSSLIDACDLVISISNTTVHLAGGLGKPTWVLLHDVPDWRWGLKENRCLWYSSLRLFRQQQRSDWSPVLLQLQGALNERLNRPPRLLPLFDV
;
A
#
# COMPACT_ATOMS: atom_id res chain seq x y z
N MET A 1 7.85 17.99 6.71
CA MET A 1 7.23 16.65 6.72
C MET A 1 6.76 16.40 8.14
N ALA A 2 5.46 16.24 8.36
CA ALA A 2 4.93 15.89 9.67
C ALA A 2 4.78 14.37 9.74
N ILE A 3 5.24 13.78 10.84
CA ILE A 3 4.93 12.40 11.19
C ILE A 3 3.74 12.50 12.14
N ILE A 4 2.65 11.80 11.80
CA ILE A 4 1.44 11.75 12.63
C ILE A 4 1.44 10.38 13.31
N GLU A 5 1.32 10.39 14.62
CA GLU A 5 1.17 9.20 15.44
C GLU A 5 -0.21 9.26 16.09
N GLU A 6 -0.91 8.12 16.15
CA GLU A 6 -2.18 7.98 16.87
C GLU A 6 -1.94 7.09 18.10
N PRO A 7 -1.60 7.68 19.27
CA PRO A 7 -1.16 6.91 20.43
C PRO A 7 -2.29 6.16 21.13
N THR A 8 -3.56 6.42 20.80
CA THR A 8 -4.69 5.72 21.44
C THR A 8 -5.01 4.38 20.78
N ILE A 9 -4.40 4.05 19.64
CA ILE A 9 -4.63 2.80 18.90
C ILE A 9 -3.38 1.91 19.00
N ASP A 10 -3.58 0.67 19.44
CA ASP A 10 -2.53 -0.34 19.48
C ASP A 10 -2.42 -1.06 18.14
N ASN A 11 -1.31 -0.86 17.43
CA ASN A 11 -1.11 -1.46 16.12
C ASN A 11 -0.79 -2.97 16.15
N PHE A 12 -0.60 -3.58 17.31
CA PHE A 12 -0.24 -4.99 17.49
C PHE A 12 -1.39 -5.82 18.04
N ASP A 13 -2.05 -5.34 19.09
CA ASP A 13 -3.07 -6.09 19.83
C ASP A 13 -4.52 -5.59 19.58
N ASP A 14 -4.70 -4.54 18.78
CA ASP A 14 -6.00 -4.01 18.37
C ASP A 14 -6.16 -4.00 16.84
N ILE A 15 -6.68 -5.11 16.30
CA ILE A 15 -6.90 -5.28 14.86
C ILE A 15 -7.96 -4.32 14.30
N ASP A 16 -8.97 -3.96 15.10
CA ASP A 16 -10.06 -3.07 14.67
C ASP A 16 -9.55 -1.63 14.63
N GLY A 17 -8.79 -1.22 15.64
CA GLY A 17 -8.07 0.05 15.67
C GLY A 17 -7.12 0.21 14.48
N LEU A 18 -6.24 -0.77 14.24
CA LEU A 18 -5.35 -0.75 13.06
C LEU A 18 -6.15 -0.68 11.74
N SER A 19 -7.25 -1.43 11.65
CA SER A 19 -8.12 -1.41 10.47
C SER A 19 -8.77 -0.05 10.25
N SER A 20 -9.15 0.66 11.32
CA SER A 20 -9.70 2.01 11.24
C SER A 20 -8.68 3.05 10.73
N LEU A 21 -7.42 2.95 11.16
CA LEU A 21 -6.32 3.79 10.66
C LEU A 21 -6.05 3.55 9.17
N ILE A 22 -6.05 2.28 8.76
CA ILE A 22 -5.93 1.89 7.36
C ILE A 22 -7.10 2.44 6.54
N ASP A 23 -8.33 2.37 7.06
CA ASP A 23 -9.53 2.82 6.38
C ASP A 23 -9.54 4.33 6.12
N ALA A 24 -8.99 5.11 7.06
CA ALA A 24 -8.86 6.56 6.95
C ALA A 24 -7.84 7.03 5.90
N CYS A 25 -7.01 6.13 5.35
CA CYS A 25 -5.97 6.46 4.38
C CYS A 25 -6.46 6.33 2.93
N ASP A 26 -6.15 7.34 2.09
CA ASP A 26 -6.38 7.28 0.63
C ASP A 26 -5.46 6.28 -0.09
N LEU A 27 -4.30 5.98 0.51
CA LEU A 27 -3.28 5.06 0.02
C LEU A 27 -2.43 4.57 1.19
N VAL A 28 -2.28 3.26 1.33
CA VAL A 28 -1.31 2.64 2.24
C VAL A 28 -0.04 2.27 1.48
N ILE A 29 1.13 2.62 2.00
CA ILE A 29 2.43 2.21 1.44
C ILE A 29 3.22 1.52 2.55
N SER A 30 3.62 0.27 2.32
CA SER A 30 4.38 -0.49 3.32
C SER A 30 5.22 -1.59 2.66
N ILE A 31 6.08 -2.22 3.44
CA ILE A 31 6.68 -3.51 3.09
C ILE A 31 5.69 -4.66 3.35
N SER A 32 6.04 -5.87 2.91
CA SER A 32 5.25 -7.09 3.16
C SER A 32 5.15 -7.40 4.67
N ASN A 33 4.02 -7.07 5.29
CA ASN A 33 3.68 -7.33 6.69
C ASN A 33 2.15 -7.51 6.86
N THR A 34 1.68 -7.68 8.09
CA THR A 34 0.24 -7.84 8.40
C THR A 34 -0.62 -6.67 7.89
N THR A 35 -0.13 -5.44 7.98
CA THR A 35 -0.85 -4.22 7.56
C THR A 35 -1.28 -4.28 6.09
N VAL A 36 -0.41 -4.76 5.17
CA VAL A 36 -0.78 -4.82 3.74
C VAL A 36 -1.82 -5.90 3.44
N HIS A 37 -1.90 -6.95 4.27
CA HIS A 37 -2.93 -7.98 4.16
C HIS A 37 -4.28 -7.48 4.67
N LEU A 38 -4.30 -6.75 5.79
CA LEU A 38 -5.50 -6.09 6.28
C LEU A 38 -6.02 -5.05 5.29
N ALA A 39 -5.14 -4.18 4.78
CA ALA A 39 -5.50 -3.19 3.77
C ALA A 39 -6.04 -3.83 2.47
N GLY A 40 -5.45 -4.96 2.05
CA GLY A 40 -5.95 -5.76 0.94
C GLY A 40 -7.35 -6.34 1.20
N GLY A 41 -7.59 -6.88 2.40
CA GLY A 41 -8.89 -7.39 2.82
C GLY A 41 -9.98 -6.32 2.87
N LEU A 42 -9.61 -5.10 3.25
CA LEU A 42 -10.50 -3.91 3.24
C LEU A 42 -10.67 -3.30 1.85
N GLY A 43 -10.01 -3.82 0.82
CA GLY A 43 -10.05 -3.27 -0.54
C GLY A 43 -9.39 -1.89 -0.68
N LYS A 44 -8.58 -1.47 0.30
CA LYS A 44 -7.93 -0.16 0.31
C LYS A 44 -6.78 -0.12 -0.72
N PRO A 45 -6.65 0.97 -1.51
CA PRO A 45 -5.50 1.14 -2.39
C PRO A 45 -4.20 1.00 -1.60
N THR A 46 -3.36 0.02 -1.97
CA THR A 46 -2.17 -0.31 -1.19
C THR A 46 -0.98 -0.60 -2.10
N TRP A 47 0.18 -0.02 -1.80
CA TRP A 47 1.44 -0.27 -2.51
C TRP A 47 2.39 -1.03 -1.60
N VAL A 48 2.86 -2.19 -2.08
CA VAL A 48 3.72 -3.09 -1.30
C VAL A 48 5.12 -3.11 -1.89
N LEU A 49 6.11 -2.76 -1.08
CA LEU A 49 7.51 -2.87 -1.43
C LEU A 49 8.02 -4.27 -1.03
N LEU A 50 8.40 -5.05 -2.04
CA LEU A 50 8.92 -6.39 -1.90
C LEU A 50 10.43 -6.39 -2.05
N HIS A 51 11.10 -7.12 -1.15
CA HIS A 51 12.54 -7.37 -1.24
C HIS A 51 12.85 -8.37 -2.37
N ASP A 52 14.15 -8.55 -2.66
CA ASP A 52 14.67 -9.35 -3.77
C ASP A 52 14.20 -10.82 -3.78
N VAL A 53 13.97 -11.41 -2.60
CA VAL A 53 13.50 -12.79 -2.44
C VAL A 53 12.13 -12.82 -1.77
N PRO A 54 11.05 -12.43 -2.47
CA PRO A 54 9.74 -12.31 -1.85
C PRO A 54 9.17 -13.67 -1.42
N ASP A 55 8.31 -13.66 -0.41
CA ASP A 55 7.52 -14.84 -0.05
C ASP A 55 6.72 -15.38 -1.23
N TRP A 56 6.52 -16.70 -1.27
CA TRP A 56 5.84 -17.42 -2.37
C TRP A 56 4.51 -16.79 -2.78
N ARG A 57 3.75 -16.24 -1.81
CA ARG A 57 2.42 -15.66 -2.02
C ARG A 57 2.42 -14.44 -2.94
N TRP A 58 3.56 -13.79 -3.10
CA TRP A 58 3.70 -12.62 -3.95
C TRP A 58 4.06 -12.98 -5.39
N GLY A 59 4.50 -14.21 -5.67
CA GLY A 59 5.04 -14.58 -6.98
C GLY A 59 6.33 -13.83 -7.33
N LEU A 60 6.89 -14.11 -8.52
CA LEU A 60 8.24 -13.65 -8.89
C LEU A 60 8.30 -12.54 -9.95
N LYS A 61 7.24 -12.35 -10.75
CA LYS A 61 7.32 -11.51 -11.96
C LYS A 61 6.29 -10.38 -12.01
N GLU A 62 5.06 -10.63 -11.59
CA GLU A 62 3.98 -9.66 -11.77
C GLU A 62 4.00 -8.54 -10.73
N ASN A 63 3.68 -7.32 -11.15
CA ASN A 63 3.51 -6.19 -10.24
C ASN A 63 2.07 -6.08 -9.69
N ARG A 64 1.22 -7.06 -9.97
CA ARG A 64 -0.14 -7.19 -9.43
C ARG A 64 -0.14 -8.27 -8.35
N CYS A 65 -0.93 -8.05 -7.29
CA CYS A 65 -1.16 -9.09 -6.29
C CYS A 65 -2.29 -10.02 -6.75
N LEU A 66 -2.06 -11.33 -6.70
CA LEU A 66 -3.07 -12.33 -7.08
C LEU A 66 -4.26 -12.39 -6.12
N TRP A 67 -4.01 -12.07 -4.84
CA TRP A 67 -5.00 -12.20 -3.77
C TRP A 67 -5.86 -10.96 -3.60
N TYR A 68 -5.29 -9.78 -3.82
CA TYR A 68 -5.95 -8.50 -3.57
C TYR A 68 -5.78 -7.58 -4.77
N SER A 69 -6.88 -7.30 -5.47
CA SER A 69 -6.88 -6.44 -6.65
C SER A 69 -6.54 -4.98 -6.35
N SER A 70 -6.71 -4.55 -5.10
CA SER A 70 -6.36 -3.21 -4.61
C SER A 70 -4.85 -3.00 -4.40
N LEU A 71 -4.06 -4.07 -4.43
CA LEU A 71 -2.62 -4.03 -4.19
C LEU A 71 -1.81 -3.87 -5.49
N ARG A 72 -0.80 -3.00 -5.44
CA ARG A 72 0.27 -2.87 -6.43
C ARG A 72 1.60 -3.24 -5.79
N LEU A 73 2.37 -4.09 -6.46
CA LEU A 73 3.67 -4.58 -5.97
C LEU A 73 4.81 -3.81 -6.65
N PHE A 74 5.78 -3.39 -5.84
CA PHE A 74 7.05 -2.81 -6.27
C PHE A 74 8.17 -3.73 -5.81
N ARG A 75 9.06 -4.14 -6.71
CA ARG A 75 9.99 -5.25 -6.47
C ARG A 75 11.43 -4.78 -6.54
N GLN A 76 12.17 -5.03 -5.46
CA GLN A 76 13.62 -4.91 -5.46
C GLN A 76 14.22 -5.94 -6.43
N GLN A 77 15.12 -5.47 -7.31
CA GLN A 77 15.80 -6.33 -8.28
C GLN A 77 17.15 -6.83 -7.75
N GLN A 78 17.82 -6.03 -6.93
CA GLN A 78 19.12 -6.33 -6.36
C GLN A 78 19.07 -6.16 -4.85
N ARG A 79 19.53 -7.17 -4.12
CA ARG A 79 19.60 -7.14 -2.65
C ARG A 79 20.24 -5.85 -2.15
N SER A 80 19.60 -5.24 -1.16
CA SER A 80 20.03 -3.98 -0.51
C SER A 80 19.98 -2.72 -1.39
N ASP A 81 19.80 -2.81 -2.71
CA ASP A 81 19.57 -1.64 -3.54
C ASP A 81 18.06 -1.37 -3.66
N TRP A 82 17.59 -0.37 -2.92
CA TRP A 82 16.19 0.07 -2.96
C TRP A 82 15.99 1.28 -3.87
N SER A 83 17.06 1.88 -4.40
CA SER A 83 17.00 3.12 -5.18
C SER A 83 16.07 3.01 -6.39
N PRO A 84 16.13 1.93 -7.21
CA PRO A 84 15.21 1.78 -8.34
C PRO A 84 13.75 1.67 -7.91
N VAL A 85 13.48 0.98 -6.80
CA VAL A 85 12.13 0.80 -6.25
C VAL A 85 11.56 2.13 -5.77
N LEU A 86 12.37 2.90 -5.03
CA LEU A 86 11.97 4.22 -4.51
C LEU A 86 11.74 5.24 -5.62
N LEU A 87 12.54 5.22 -6.69
CA LEU A 87 12.31 6.06 -7.88
C LEU A 87 11.01 5.70 -8.60
N GLN A 88 10.73 4.40 -8.79
CA GLN A 88 9.46 3.94 -9.36
C GLN A 88 8.26 4.35 -8.49
N LEU A 89 8.41 4.24 -7.17
CA LEU A 89 7.38 4.63 -6.21
C LEU A 89 7.12 6.13 -6.24
N GLN A 90 8.18 6.96 -6.26
CA GLN A 90 8.08 8.41 -6.36
C GLN A 90 7.36 8.82 -7.65
N GLY A 91 7.74 8.25 -8.80
CA GLY A 91 7.08 8.51 -10.07
C GLY A 91 5.59 8.17 -10.03
N ALA A 92 5.26 6.97 -9.53
CA ALA A 92 3.87 6.56 -9.36
C ALA A 92 3.07 7.46 -8.41
N LEU A 93 3.69 7.92 -7.31
CA LEU A 93 3.03 8.79 -6.33
C LEU A 93 2.75 10.16 -6.94
N ASN A 94 3.72 10.75 -7.65
CA ASN A 94 3.54 12.02 -8.35
C ASN A 94 2.43 11.91 -9.40
N GLU A 95 2.39 10.84 -10.18
CA GLU A 95 1.29 10.59 -11.14
C GLU A 95 -0.08 10.51 -10.43
N ARG A 96 -0.16 9.84 -9.28
CA ARG A 96 -1.40 9.73 -8.51
C ARG A 96 -1.86 11.09 -7.97
N LEU A 97 -0.95 11.87 -7.39
CA LEU A 97 -1.24 13.18 -6.81
C LEU A 97 -1.61 14.22 -7.87
N ASN A 98 -1.04 14.11 -9.07
CA ASN A 98 -1.34 14.99 -10.20
C ASN A 98 -2.62 14.58 -10.95
N ARG A 99 -3.22 13.43 -10.63
CA ARG A 99 -4.47 13.01 -11.24
C ARG A 99 -5.59 13.87 -10.67
N PRO A 100 -6.44 14.49 -11.51
CA PRO A 100 -7.61 15.20 -11.00
C PRO A 100 -8.45 14.22 -10.17
N PRO A 101 -9.06 14.68 -9.06
CA PRO A 101 -9.91 13.82 -8.25
C PRO A 101 -10.93 13.16 -9.16
N ARG A 102 -11.13 11.85 -8.97
CA ARG A 102 -12.26 11.17 -9.60
C ARG A 102 -13.49 11.90 -9.07
N LEU A 103 -14.18 12.66 -9.92
CA LEU A 103 -15.55 13.04 -9.65
C LEU A 103 -16.27 11.72 -9.42
N LEU A 104 -16.59 11.42 -8.17
CA LEU A 104 -17.63 10.44 -7.90
C LEU A 104 -18.85 10.93 -8.67
N PRO A 105 -19.59 10.07 -9.38
CA PRO A 105 -20.87 10.49 -9.90
C PRO A 105 -21.62 11.12 -8.72
N LEU A 106 -21.95 12.42 -8.85
CA LEU A 106 -22.94 13.05 -7.99
C LEU A 106 -24.10 12.08 -8.00
N PHE A 107 -24.46 11.57 -6.82
CA PHE A 107 -25.53 10.59 -6.70
C PHE A 107 -26.74 11.13 -7.47
N ASP A 108 -27.08 10.49 -8.59
CA ASP A 108 -28.38 10.66 -9.24
C ASP A 108 -29.39 9.87 -8.39
N VAL A 109 -29.80 10.45 -7.26
CA VAL A 109 -31.01 10.11 -6.50
C VAL A 109 -31.48 11.28 -5.65
#